data_AF-A0A9D8X700-F1
#
_entry.id   AF-A0A9D8X700-F1
#
_cell.length_a   1.000
_cell.length_b   1.000
_cell.length_c   1.000
_cell.angle_alpha   90.00
_cell.angle_beta   90.00
_cell.angle_gamma   90.00
#
_symmetry.space_group_name_H-M   'P 1'
#
loop_
_entity.id
_entity.type
_entity.pdbx_description
1 polymer ?
#
loop_
_entity_poly.entity_id
_entity_poly.type
_entity_poly.pdbx_seq_one_letter_code
_entity_poly.pdbx_strand_id
1 'polypeptide(L)'
;MYNFTLSAFGDEIHENITTQMDVLERNGVKFIEVRNVNGVNISDWKPAEFKEIIKQMKDRGFGVSSLGSPIGKIGITDDFAPHLDKFKNTLDVAAVAETKYIRMFSFYMPQDKCAEYRDEVLERWNAFIEAAKGY
;
A
#
# COMPACT_ATOMS: atom_id res chain seq x y z
N MET A 1 -4.03 -16.99 26.50
CA MET A 1 -2.78 -16.78 25.74
C MET A 1 -3.16 -15.95 24.52
N TYR A 2 -2.51 -14.83 24.27
CA TYR A 2 -2.82 -13.97 23.13
C TYR A 2 -2.06 -14.47 21.90
N ASN A 3 -2.78 -14.67 20.79
CA ASN A 3 -2.16 -14.99 19.51
C ASN A 3 -1.90 -13.69 18.75
N PHE A 4 -0.64 -13.42 18.44
CA PHE A 4 -0.23 -12.32 17.60
C PHE A 4 0.07 -12.82 16.19
N THR A 5 -0.46 -12.13 15.18
CA THR A 5 -0.07 -12.34 13.78
C THR A 5 1.09 -11.41 13.46
N LEU A 6 2.24 -11.98 13.12
CA LEU A 6 3.41 -11.21 12.70
C LEU A 6 3.37 -10.98 11.18
N SER A 7 3.78 -9.77 10.77
CA SER A 7 3.97 -9.38 9.37
C SER A 7 5.31 -8.65 9.23
N ALA A 8 5.84 -8.60 8.01
CA ALA A 8 7.11 -7.94 7.70
C ALA A 8 7.08 -7.22 6.35
N PHE A 9 7.97 -6.24 6.19
CA PHE A 9 8.29 -5.67 4.88
C PHE A 9 9.15 -6.65 4.09
N GLY A 10 8.53 -7.40 3.19
CA GLY A 10 9.23 -8.40 2.39
C GLY A 10 10.35 -7.80 1.54
N ASP A 11 10.16 -6.58 1.03
CA ASP A 11 11.11 -5.92 0.14
C ASP A 11 12.40 -5.42 0.83
N GLU A 12 12.48 -5.44 2.16
CA GLU A 12 13.74 -5.23 2.89
C GLU A 12 14.67 -6.47 2.84
N ILE A 13 14.13 -7.63 2.45
CA ILE A 13 14.89 -8.86 2.26
C ILE A 13 15.43 -8.91 0.83
N HIS A 14 14.55 -8.75 -0.17
CA HIS A 14 14.88 -8.86 -1.58
C HIS A 14 13.74 -8.31 -2.46
N GLU A 15 14.02 -7.88 -3.69
CA GLU A 15 12.98 -7.40 -4.62
C GLU A 15 12.03 -8.52 -5.10
N ASN A 16 12.57 -9.73 -5.33
CA ASN A 16 11.83 -10.88 -5.84
C ASN A 16 10.91 -11.51 -4.79
N ILE A 17 9.60 -11.60 -5.07
CA ILE A 17 8.59 -12.12 -4.13
C ILE A 17 8.87 -13.55 -3.64
N THR A 18 9.42 -14.42 -4.49
CA THR A 18 9.76 -15.80 -4.11
C THR A 18 10.80 -15.80 -3.00
N THR A 19 11.87 -15.01 -3.15
CA THR A 19 12.93 -14.87 -2.14
C THR A 19 12.38 -14.27 -0.85
N GLN A 20 11.49 -13.27 -0.94
CA GLN A 20 10.83 -12.70 0.24
C GLN A 20 10.08 -13.79 1.02
N MET A 21 9.24 -14.57 0.34
CA MET A 21 8.47 -15.66 0.95
C MET A 21 9.35 -16.78 1.51
N ASP A 22 10.43 -17.16 0.82
CA ASP A 22 11.36 -18.20 1.27
C ASP A 22 12.00 -17.85 2.61
N VAL A 23 12.42 -16.60 2.79
CA VAL A 23 13.04 -16.14 4.04
C VAL A 23 12.00 -15.99 5.14
N LEU A 24 10.83 -15.42 4.85
CA LEU A 24 9.77 -15.24 5.85
C LEU A 24 9.21 -16.57 6.36
N GLU A 25 9.06 -17.56 5.48
CA GLU A 25 8.60 -18.90 5.83
C GLU A 25 9.56 -19.59 6.82
N ARG A 26 10.87 -19.47 6.61
CA ARG A 26 11.89 -19.99 7.53
C ARG A 26 11.83 -19.35 8.92
N ASN A 27 11.28 -18.14 9.02
CA ASN A 27 11.11 -17.39 10.26
C ASN A 27 9.69 -17.49 10.84
N GLY A 28 8.82 -18.33 10.26
CA GLY A 28 7.44 -18.49 10.74
C GLY A 28 6.53 -17.28 10.51
N VAL A 29 6.89 -16.37 9.60
CA VAL A 29 6.08 -15.20 9.25
C VAL A 29 5.32 -15.49 7.96
N LYS A 30 3.98 -15.38 8.01
CA LYS A 30 3.08 -15.69 6.88
C LYS A 30 2.27 -14.49 6.38
N PHE A 31 2.55 -13.29 6.88
CA PHE A 31 1.96 -12.05 6.37
C PHE A 31 3.04 -11.10 5.90
N ILE A 32 2.75 -10.34 4.83
CA ILE A 32 3.65 -9.35 4.24
C ILE A 32 2.93 -8.00 4.17
N GLU A 33 3.59 -6.93 4.62
CA GLU A 33 3.24 -5.57 4.21
C GLU A 33 3.91 -5.30 2.86
N VAL A 34 3.12 -5.30 1.79
CA VAL A 34 3.64 -5.26 0.43
C VAL A 34 3.88 -3.82 0.00
N ARG A 35 5.15 -3.43 -0.14
CA ARG A 35 5.56 -2.09 -0.61
C ARG A 35 6.09 -2.13 -2.04
N ASN A 36 7.01 -3.04 -2.33
CA ASN A 36 7.56 -3.29 -3.67
C ASN A 36 7.64 -4.79 -3.93
N VAL A 37 7.35 -5.19 -5.16
CA VAL A 37 7.47 -6.57 -5.64
C VAL A 37 8.08 -6.56 -7.02
N ASN A 38 9.12 -7.36 -7.22
CA ASN A 38 9.84 -7.51 -8.49
C ASN A 38 10.27 -6.15 -9.09
N GLY A 39 10.73 -5.23 -8.24
CA GLY A 39 11.17 -3.89 -8.64
C GLY A 39 10.05 -2.86 -8.87
N VAL A 40 8.77 -3.25 -8.74
CA VAL A 40 7.62 -2.36 -8.98
C VAL A 40 6.94 -1.99 -7.67
N ASN A 41 6.66 -0.70 -7.48
CA ASN A 41 5.91 -0.23 -6.32
C ASN A 41 4.46 -0.70 -6.37
N ILE A 42 3.91 -1.09 -5.22
CA ILE A 42 2.54 -1.62 -5.12
C ILE A 42 1.47 -0.73 -5.74
N SER A 43 1.64 0.60 -5.68
CA SER A 43 0.68 1.57 -6.24
C SER A 43 0.78 1.74 -7.76
N ASP A 44 1.82 1.20 -8.39
CA ASP A 44 2.09 1.25 -9.83
C ASP A 44 1.79 -0.09 -10.54
N TRP A 45 1.41 -1.13 -9.78
CA TRP A 45 0.93 -2.38 -10.36
C TRP A 45 -0.43 -2.21 -11.01
N LYS A 46 -0.65 -2.89 -12.14
CA LYS A 46 -2.00 -3.10 -12.64
C LYS A 46 -2.66 -4.23 -11.84
N PRO A 47 -3.93 -4.09 -11.40
CA PRO A 47 -4.62 -5.10 -10.61
C PRO A 47 -4.64 -6.49 -11.28
N ALA A 48 -4.81 -6.53 -12.60
CA ALA A 48 -4.83 -7.78 -13.36
C ALA A 48 -3.47 -8.51 -13.34
N GLU A 49 -2.36 -7.78 -13.40
CA GLU A 49 -1.01 -8.34 -13.35
C GLU A 49 -0.65 -8.79 -11.92
N PHE A 50 -1.11 -8.04 -10.91
CA PHE A 50 -0.85 -8.35 -9.51
C PHE A 50 -1.59 -9.58 -8.98
N LYS A 51 -2.68 -10.00 -9.64
CA LYS A 51 -3.41 -11.25 -9.30
C LYS A 51 -2.52 -12.48 -9.29
N GLU A 52 -1.56 -12.57 -10.23
CA GLU A 52 -0.64 -13.72 -10.29
C GLU A 52 0.33 -13.75 -9.10
N ILE A 53 0.77 -12.57 -8.63
CA ILE A 53 1.60 -12.46 -7.42
C ILE A 53 0.80 -12.92 -6.19
N ILE A 54 -0.45 -12.46 -6.05
CA ILE A 54 -1.31 -12.87 -4.93
C ILE A 54 -1.61 -14.37 -4.96
N LYS A 55 -1.86 -14.95 -6.15
CA LYS A 55 -2.02 -16.39 -6.30
C LYS A 55 -0.77 -17.14 -5.83
N GLN A 56 0.41 -16.71 -6.26
CA GLN A 56 1.69 -17.30 -5.82
C GLN A 56 1.85 -17.24 -4.29
N MET A 57 1.47 -16.13 -3.66
CA MET A 57 1.49 -15.97 -2.20
C MET A 57 0.52 -16.95 -1.51
N LYS A 58 -0.71 -17.01 -2.00
CA LYS A 58 -1.76 -17.87 -1.44
C LYS A 58 -1.44 -19.36 -1.56
N ASP A 59 -0.87 -19.79 -2.67
CA ASP A 59 -0.43 -21.18 -2.88
C ASP A 59 0.62 -21.62 -1.84
N ARG A 60 1.30 -20.66 -1.18
CA ARG A 60 2.28 -20.88 -0.10
C ARG A 60 1.74 -20.54 1.29
N GLY A 61 0.45 -20.25 1.41
CA GLY A 61 -0.21 -19.88 2.66
C GLY A 61 0.17 -18.49 3.19
N PHE A 62 0.63 -17.58 2.32
CA PHE A 62 0.90 -16.20 2.68
C PHE A 62 -0.34 -15.31 2.50
N GLY A 63 -0.48 -14.33 3.40
CA GLY A 63 -1.45 -13.24 3.28
C GLY A 63 -0.77 -11.88 3.14
N VAL A 64 -1.53 -10.87 2.73
CA VAL A 64 -1.11 -9.46 2.71
C VAL A 64 -1.72 -8.75 3.91
N SER A 65 -0.89 -8.23 4.82
CA SER A 65 -1.40 -7.49 5.98
C SER A 65 -1.86 -6.09 5.61
N SER A 66 -1.15 -5.45 4.69
CA SER A 66 -1.31 -4.04 4.32
C SER A 66 -0.57 -3.76 3.01
N LEU A 67 -1.01 -2.73 2.27
CA LEU A 67 -0.22 -2.16 1.18
C LEU A 67 0.62 -0.99 1.69
N GLY A 68 1.94 -1.10 1.54
CA GLY A 68 2.89 -0.03 1.82
C GLY A 68 2.92 1.00 0.69
N SER A 69 1.91 1.87 0.61
CA SER A 69 1.74 2.79 -0.53
C SER A 69 2.49 4.13 -0.34
N PRO A 70 2.83 4.85 -1.42
CA PRO A 70 3.31 6.23 -1.37
C PRO A 70 2.16 7.25 -1.35
N ILE A 71 0.91 6.84 -1.17
CA ILE A 71 -0.23 7.75 -1.23
C ILE A 71 -0.09 8.82 -0.13
N GLY A 72 -0.09 10.08 -0.56
CA GLY A 72 0.11 11.26 0.28
C GLY A 72 1.54 11.80 0.26
N LYS A 73 2.51 11.12 -0.38
CA LYS A 73 3.88 11.60 -0.56
C LYS A 73 4.03 12.56 -1.76
N ILE A 74 3.17 13.56 -1.84
CA ILE A 74 3.28 14.67 -2.79
C ILE A 74 3.28 15.99 -2.04
N GLY A 75 3.71 17.06 -2.67
CA GLY A 75 3.54 18.41 -2.15
C GLY A 75 2.06 18.79 -2.07
N ILE A 76 1.69 19.59 -1.07
CA ILE A 76 0.33 20.12 -0.93
C ILE A 76 -0.08 21.05 -2.07
N THR A 77 0.89 21.60 -2.81
CA THR A 77 0.68 22.43 -4.00
C THR A 77 0.81 21.67 -5.32
N ASP A 78 1.15 20.37 -5.27
CA ASP A 78 1.23 19.54 -6.48
C ASP A 78 -0.18 19.22 -6.99
N ASP A 79 -0.26 18.85 -8.27
CA ASP A 79 -1.51 18.40 -8.89
C ASP A 79 -2.05 17.15 -8.20
N PHE A 80 -3.26 17.28 -7.64
CA PHE A 80 -3.89 16.23 -6.86
C PHE A 80 -4.59 15.19 -7.75
N ALA A 81 -5.05 15.55 -8.95
CA ALA A 81 -5.88 14.65 -9.76
C ALA A 81 -5.14 13.36 -10.17
N PRO A 82 -3.89 13.41 -10.69
CA PRO A 82 -3.13 12.20 -11.00
C PRO A 82 -2.86 11.34 -9.76
N HIS A 83 -2.67 11.98 -8.61
CA HIS A 83 -2.42 11.30 -7.35
C HIS A 83 -3.67 10.60 -6.79
N LEU A 84 -4.85 11.21 -6.98
CA LEU A 84 -6.13 10.58 -6.68
C LEU A 84 -6.39 9.38 -7.60
N ASP A 85 -6.03 9.46 -8.88
CA ASP A 85 -6.15 8.31 -9.79
C ASP A 85 -5.20 7.17 -9.42
N LYS A 86 -3.98 7.50 -8.97
CA LYS A 86 -3.05 6.51 -8.38
C LYS A 86 -3.63 5.86 -7.12
N PHE A 87 -4.35 6.61 -6.29
CA PHE A 87 -5.05 6.05 -5.13
C PHE A 87 -6.17 5.08 -5.56
N LYS A 88 -7.00 5.43 -6.55
CA LYS A 88 -8.04 4.52 -7.08
C LYS A 88 -7.43 3.20 -7.58
N ASN A 89 -6.34 3.27 -8.34
CA ASN A 89 -5.61 2.07 -8.75
C ASN A 89 -5.11 1.26 -7.53
N THR A 90 -4.61 1.94 -6.51
CA THR A 90 -4.14 1.28 -5.27
C THR A 90 -5.30 0.58 -4.53
N LEU A 91 -6.52 1.12 -4.57
CA LEU A 91 -7.72 0.45 -4.04
C LEU A 91 -8.02 -0.84 -4.80
N ASP A 92 -7.97 -0.82 -6.13
CA ASP A 92 -8.14 -2.03 -6.94
C ASP A 92 -7.08 -3.09 -6.66
N VAL A 93 -5.82 -2.67 -6.47
CA VAL A 93 -4.74 -3.56 -6.06
C VAL A 93 -5.00 -4.13 -4.66
N ALA A 94 -5.51 -3.32 -3.72
CA ALA A 94 -5.85 -3.79 -2.37
C ALA A 94 -6.99 -4.81 -2.37
N ALA A 95 -8.00 -4.61 -3.23
CA ALA A 95 -9.08 -5.56 -3.44
C ALA A 95 -8.56 -6.90 -3.97
N VAL A 96 -7.66 -6.88 -4.95
CA VAL A 96 -6.97 -8.08 -5.46
C VAL A 96 -6.14 -8.77 -4.37
N ALA A 97 -5.46 -7.98 -3.53
CA ALA A 97 -4.67 -8.48 -2.41
C ALA A 97 -5.50 -8.97 -1.22
N GLU A 98 -6.82 -8.75 -1.24
CA GLU A 98 -7.75 -9.04 -0.14
C GLU A 98 -7.32 -8.41 1.20
N THR A 99 -6.69 -7.24 1.13
CA THR A 99 -6.30 -6.48 2.33
C THR A 99 -7.22 -5.29 2.54
N LYS A 100 -7.50 -5.01 3.82
CA LYS A 100 -8.34 -3.88 4.25
C LYS A 100 -7.53 -2.61 4.54
N TYR A 101 -6.20 -2.70 4.48
CA TYR A 101 -5.32 -1.65 4.98
C TYR A 101 -4.37 -1.16 3.90
N ILE A 102 -4.42 0.15 3.65
CA ILE A 102 -3.45 0.87 2.83
C ILE A 102 -2.76 1.87 3.75
N ARG A 103 -1.43 1.79 3.82
CA ARG A 103 -0.63 2.78 4.55
C ARG A 103 -0.55 4.05 3.72
N MET A 104 -0.92 5.18 4.33
CA MET A 104 -0.95 6.49 3.69
C MET A 104 -0.17 7.53 4.49
N PHE A 105 0.10 8.65 3.83
CA PHE A 105 0.82 9.80 4.37
C PHE A 105 -0.05 11.06 4.28
N SER A 106 0.32 12.09 5.05
CA SER A 106 -0.14 13.44 4.79
C SER A 106 0.88 14.17 3.92
N PHE A 107 0.40 15.11 3.11
CA PHE A 107 1.15 15.84 2.09
C PHE A 107 2.35 16.60 2.67
N TYR A 108 3.42 16.73 1.87
CA TYR A 108 4.54 17.61 2.22
C TYR A 108 4.11 19.07 2.11
N MET A 109 4.40 19.87 3.12
CA MET A 109 4.06 21.29 3.15
C MET A 109 5.15 22.12 3.84
N PRO A 110 5.27 23.42 3.52
CA PRO A 110 6.14 24.34 4.25
C PRO A 110 5.73 24.40 5.74
N GLN A 111 6.68 24.17 6.65
CA GLN A 111 6.41 24.06 8.09
C GLN A 111 5.77 25.33 8.69
N ASP A 112 6.11 26.49 8.15
CA ASP A 112 5.63 27.82 8.56
C ASP A 112 4.21 28.13 8.04
N LYS A 113 3.67 27.32 7.14
CA LYS A 113 2.37 27.54 6.48
C LYS A 113 1.35 26.43 6.70
N CYS A 114 1.61 25.48 7.60
CA CYS A 114 0.72 24.35 7.86
C CYS A 114 -0.74 24.76 8.14
N ALA A 115 -0.94 25.88 8.85
CA ALA A 115 -2.28 26.38 9.17
C ALA A 115 -3.05 26.85 7.93
N GLU A 116 -2.35 27.40 6.93
CA GLU A 116 -2.95 27.90 5.68
C GLU A 116 -3.49 26.76 4.82
N TYR A 117 -2.88 25.57 4.91
CA TYR A 117 -3.23 24.41 4.09
C TYR A 117 -4.21 23.44 4.76
N ARG A 118 -4.75 23.77 5.94
CA ARG A 118 -5.63 22.87 6.69
C ARG A 118 -6.82 22.39 5.85
N ASP A 119 -7.50 23.31 5.19
CA ASP A 119 -8.72 23.00 4.45
C ASP A 119 -8.41 22.20 3.18
N GLU A 120 -7.35 22.54 2.45
CA GLU A 120 -6.85 21.75 1.31
C GLU A 120 -6.51 20.30 1.72
N VAL A 121 -5.86 20.11 2.87
CA VAL A 121 -5.56 18.76 3.40
C VAL A 121 -6.86 17.98 3.62
N LEU A 122 -7.86 18.59 4.28
CA LEU A 122 -9.13 17.93 4.55
C LEU A 122 -9.92 17.64 3.28
N GLU A 123 -9.92 18.54 2.30
CA GLU A 123 -10.56 18.34 1.00
C GLU A 123 -9.95 17.15 0.26
N ARG A 124 -8.62 17.05 0.21
CA ARG A 124 -7.92 15.91 -0.39
C ARG A 124 -8.19 14.59 0.35
N TRP A 125 -8.21 14.61 1.68
CA TRP A 125 -8.56 13.43 2.48
C TRP A 125 -10.02 12.99 2.29
N ASN A 126 -10.94 13.95 2.18
CA ASN A 126 -12.33 13.65 1.84
C ASN A 126 -12.42 12.99 0.46
N ALA A 127 -11.67 13.46 -0.54
CA ALA A 127 -11.63 12.82 -1.86
C ALA A 127 -11.13 11.37 -1.81
N PHE A 128 -10.13 11.07 -0.97
CA PHE A 128 -9.72 9.67 -0.73
C PHE A 128 -10.83 8.85 -0.05
N ILE A 129 -11.51 9.41 0.96
CA ILE A 129 -12.63 8.73 1.63
C ILE A 129 -13.75 8.43 0.63
N GLU A 130 -14.14 9.41 -0.20
CA GLU A 130 -15.16 9.23 -1.23
C GLU A 130 -14.76 8.17 -2.25
N ALA A 131 -13.51 8.18 -2.74
CA ALA A 131 -13.02 7.18 -3.68
C ALA A 131 -12.97 5.76 -3.08
N ALA A 132 -12.76 5.64 -1.77
CA ALA A 132 -12.77 4.35 -1.08
C ALA A 132 -14.19 3.81 -0.81
N LYS A 133 -15.25 4.63 -0.97
CA LYS A 133 -16.63 4.14 -0.82
C LYS A 133 -16.95 3.12 -1.91
N GLY A 134 -17.09 1.85 -1.51
CA GLY A 134 -17.43 0.76 -2.42
C GLY A 134 -16.41 -0.39 -2.43
N TYR A 135 -15.28 -0.22 -1.74
CA TYR A 135 -14.36 -1.29 -1.38
C TYR A 135 -14.66 -1.82 0.03
#